data_AF-A0A0S1XE75-F1
#
_entry.id   AF-A0A0S1XE75-F1
#
_cell.length_a   1.000
_cell.length_b   1.000
_cell.length_c   1.000
_cell.angle_alpha   90.00
_cell.angle_beta   90.00
_cell.angle_gamma   90.00
#
_symmetry.space_group_name_H-M   'P 1'
#
loop_
_entity.id
_entity.type
_entity.pdbx_description
1 polymer ?
#
loop_
_entity_poly.entity_id
_entity_poly.type
_entity_poly.pdbx_seq_one_letter_code
_entity_poly.pdbx_strand_id
1 'polypeptide(L)'
;MKKVLGMLVAVVLLLGIVPTFVLAEDTNETIKIVQVTDIHYTPNLTECNKVFGHCIINPADVLRQLTAEIEKVHPDLVIVTGDIAGLGDKYPVEEVEQWYKSFKELFVDPLEKNGIKVYLVPGNHDNVGIKYYKEIPENLKNLVGLGLYRKFFGKDYYSFDYKGYHFIALNPKELPPTYRDVELPEEQVAWLKYDLKKNKDKPIIIFYHQPLGAWIDPNQLLDIIKGYNVVALLAGHTHDYTVNYYNGIPEFQAGAVCGSWWRGPTPDYNPRGYMIYIIHGKDIKAFYKGIGINEQINLIEPKDVVVYYPMLRIQVYSKAPLKAIQYTLDNRPFKNMTIQKVYTWYEANAKVETPETGYHWLKVKVITENGSFSKKWLIKVSQEKLMPLSEVYAHFDNFLGRFVTVEGVVTARFVNGKLPVIEDKLRGIPVWAGDVKANVDFEVGRMVRLRGMVQYFRTMPELKLMHPCDAEYITKTPRKISIHDIPQYLGNLVIVERLKVTKVGKSWFIAEDETGEDLFVYTGFKPSVKVGQRVAVEGIAWRFDGKYEVCPRGKNDIYTYRKGDTNLDMRLDYKDIAELAKAIVLGIYNPWYDLNSDGKLDFNDLKEEIALVQGVHSWI
;
A
#
# COMPACT_ATOMS: atom_id res chain seq x y z
N MET A 1 11.85 42.95 70.08
CA MET A 1 12.78 44.09 70.08
C MET A 1 13.88 43.79 69.07
N LYS A 2 13.88 44.45 67.90
CA LYS A 2 14.86 45.49 67.47
C LYS A 2 16.23 44.88 67.16
N LYS A 3 16.83 44.91 65.95
CA LYS A 3 16.84 45.78 64.74
C LYS A 3 17.31 44.89 63.55
N VAL A 4 16.85 44.93 62.30
CA VAL A 4 16.68 45.97 61.26
C VAL A 4 17.99 46.57 60.71
N LEU A 5 18.15 46.41 59.37
CA LEU A 5 18.98 47.12 58.37
C LEU A 5 20.47 46.71 58.21
N GLY A 6 21.00 46.46 57.00
CA GLY A 6 20.43 46.64 55.66
C GLY A 6 21.37 46.24 54.50
N MET A 7 20.85 46.47 53.28
CA MET A 7 21.41 46.22 51.93
C MET A 7 21.43 44.75 51.50
N LEU A 8 20.84 44.30 50.38
CA LEU A 8 20.31 44.94 49.17
C LEU A 8 19.41 43.87 48.49
N VAL A 9 18.12 44.08 48.29
CA VAL A 9 17.51 44.37 46.97
C VAL A 9 18.39 43.95 45.78
N ALA A 10 18.21 42.70 45.29
CA ALA A 10 18.31 42.34 43.87
C ALA A 10 17.92 40.85 43.67
N VAL A 11 16.73 40.65 43.09
CA VAL A 11 16.36 39.51 42.24
C VAL A 11 16.22 38.13 42.92
N VAL A 12 15.14 37.92 43.68
CA VAL A 12 14.37 36.66 43.62
C VAL A 12 12.87 36.98 43.70
N LEU A 13 12.40 37.73 42.71
CA LEU A 13 11.03 37.64 42.20
C LEU A 13 11.16 36.99 40.82
N LEU A 14 11.42 35.68 40.81
CA LEU A 14 11.34 34.86 39.60
C LEU A 14 10.30 33.77 39.87
N LEU A 15 9.06 34.25 39.78
CA LEU A 15 7.90 33.63 39.15
C LEU A 15 7.91 32.10 39.15
N GLY A 16 7.01 31.53 39.97
CA GLY A 16 6.42 30.23 39.69
C GLY A 16 5.70 30.29 38.36
N ILE A 17 6.40 29.96 37.29
CA ILE A 17 5.83 29.61 36.00
C ILE A 17 5.71 28.09 36.02
N VAL A 18 4.54 27.60 36.44
CA VAL A 18 4.08 26.29 35.98
C VAL A 18 4.06 26.41 34.46
N PRO A 19 4.77 25.54 33.70
CA PRO A 19 4.62 25.55 32.25
C PRO A 19 3.18 25.14 31.97
N THR A 20 2.33 26.12 31.72
CA THR A 20 1.14 25.93 30.90
C THR A 20 1.66 25.41 29.58
N PHE A 21 1.58 24.09 29.38
CA PHE A 21 1.57 23.53 28.05
C PHE A 21 0.39 24.20 27.35
N VAL A 22 0.69 25.26 26.59
CA VAL A 22 -0.20 25.72 25.54
C VAL A 22 -0.23 24.56 24.57
N LEU A 23 -1.25 23.71 24.69
CA LEU A 23 -1.67 22.86 23.58
C LEU A 23 -1.77 23.81 22.41
N ALA A 24 -0.94 23.61 21.38
CA ALA A 24 -1.13 24.33 20.13
C ALA A 24 -2.60 24.14 19.76
N GLU A 25 -3.35 25.24 19.64
CA GLU A 25 -4.74 25.19 19.23
C GLU A 25 -4.80 24.40 17.92
N ASP A 26 -5.61 23.33 17.88
CA ASP A 26 -5.79 22.57 16.65
C ASP A 26 -6.56 23.44 15.67
N THR A 27 -5.83 24.17 14.82
CA THR A 27 -6.40 25.09 13.84
C THR A 27 -6.89 24.36 12.59
N ASN A 28 -6.75 23.04 12.50
CA ASN A 28 -7.14 22.31 11.29
C ASN A 28 -8.67 22.18 11.24
N GLU A 29 -9.28 22.73 10.20
CA GLU A 29 -10.69 22.47 9.96
C GLU A 29 -10.88 20.99 9.55
N THR A 30 -12.00 20.40 9.96
CA THR A 30 -12.42 19.10 9.41
C THR A 30 -12.99 19.31 8.00
N ILE A 31 -12.46 18.58 7.02
CA ILE A 31 -12.99 18.58 5.66
C ILE A 31 -13.57 17.21 5.27
N LYS A 32 -14.70 17.24 4.56
CA LYS A 32 -15.37 16.05 4.03
C LYS A 32 -15.22 15.99 2.52
N ILE A 33 -14.57 14.94 2.03
CA ILE A 33 -14.28 14.78 0.61
C ILE A 33 -14.96 13.51 0.10
N VAL A 34 -15.58 13.59 -1.07
CA VAL A 34 -15.91 12.41 -1.85
C VAL A 34 -14.94 12.30 -3.02
N GLN A 35 -14.28 11.16 -3.17
CA GLN A 35 -13.47 10.87 -4.36
C GLN A 35 -14.20 9.89 -5.27
N VAL A 36 -14.26 10.24 -6.54
CA VAL A 36 -14.84 9.46 -7.63
C VAL A 36 -13.77 9.24 -8.69
N THR A 37 -13.71 8.08 -9.31
CA THR A 37 -12.68 7.76 -10.30
C THR A 37 -13.16 6.70 -11.28
N ASP A 38 -12.48 6.62 -12.42
CA ASP A 38 -12.62 5.51 -13.39
C ASP A 38 -14.09 5.31 -13.76
N ILE A 39 -14.70 6.42 -14.17
CA ILE A 39 -16.11 6.50 -14.50
C ILE A 39 -16.35 5.80 -15.83
N HIS A 40 -15.48 6.00 -16.83
CA HIS A 40 -15.62 5.39 -18.14
C HIS A 40 -17.03 5.57 -18.74
N TYR A 41 -17.53 6.80 -18.64
CA TYR A 41 -18.89 7.13 -18.95
C TYR A 41 -19.20 6.97 -20.44
N THR A 42 -20.33 6.32 -20.72
CA THR A 42 -21.01 6.29 -22.02
C THR A 42 -22.51 6.48 -21.77
N PRO A 43 -23.29 7.12 -22.65
CA PRO A 43 -24.62 7.63 -22.31
C PRO A 43 -25.70 6.55 -22.13
N ASN A 44 -25.47 5.34 -22.61
CA ASN A 44 -26.43 4.23 -22.51
C ASN A 44 -25.74 2.88 -22.69
N LEU A 45 -26.49 1.79 -22.49
CA LEU A 45 -26.00 0.42 -22.63
C LEU A 45 -25.55 0.06 -24.05
N THR A 46 -26.17 0.65 -25.09
CA THR A 46 -25.76 0.42 -26.49
C THR A 46 -24.36 0.99 -26.75
N GLU A 47 -24.12 2.24 -26.37
CA GLU A 47 -22.80 2.87 -26.48
C GLU A 47 -21.78 2.16 -25.59
N CYS A 48 -22.16 1.75 -24.39
CA CYS A 48 -21.30 0.96 -23.52
C CYS A 48 -20.86 -0.35 -24.20
N ASN A 49 -21.79 -1.09 -24.81
CA ASN A 49 -21.46 -2.33 -25.53
C ASN A 49 -20.63 -2.06 -26.80
N LYS A 50 -20.81 -0.93 -27.47
CA LYS A 50 -19.93 -0.50 -28.58
C LYS A 50 -18.50 -0.27 -28.11
N VAL A 51 -18.32 0.28 -26.91
CA VAL A 51 -17.01 0.65 -26.34
C VAL A 51 -16.31 -0.52 -25.67
N PHE A 52 -17.03 -1.23 -24.81
CA PHE A 52 -16.50 -2.29 -23.95
C PHE A 52 -17.02 -3.68 -24.31
N GLY A 53 -17.84 -3.85 -25.34
CA GLY A 53 -18.34 -5.16 -25.79
C GLY A 53 -19.52 -5.71 -24.98
N HIS A 54 -19.27 -6.16 -23.75
CA HIS A 54 -20.23 -6.91 -22.91
C HIS A 54 -20.62 -6.17 -21.63
N CYS A 55 -21.06 -4.92 -21.75
CA CYS A 55 -21.64 -4.19 -20.63
C CYS A 55 -22.98 -4.79 -20.21
N ILE A 56 -23.16 -4.99 -18.91
CA ILE A 56 -24.42 -5.48 -18.33
C ILE A 56 -25.11 -4.42 -17.46
N ILE A 57 -24.48 -3.25 -17.31
CA ILE A 57 -24.99 -2.15 -16.50
C ILE A 57 -25.05 -0.89 -17.35
N ASN A 58 -26.15 -0.15 -17.26
CA ASN A 58 -26.32 1.14 -17.91
C ASN A 58 -25.58 2.25 -17.14
N PRO A 59 -24.54 2.89 -17.72
CA PRO A 59 -23.74 3.90 -17.00
C PRO A 59 -24.53 5.13 -16.55
N ALA A 60 -25.51 5.59 -17.35
CA ALA A 60 -26.28 6.78 -17.02
C ALA A 60 -27.15 6.62 -15.77
N ASP A 61 -27.67 5.41 -15.53
CA ASP A 61 -28.49 5.13 -14.35
C ASP A 61 -27.62 5.08 -13.09
N VAL A 62 -26.41 4.54 -13.21
CA VAL A 62 -25.43 4.50 -12.13
C VAL A 62 -24.95 5.90 -11.80
N LEU A 63 -24.68 6.73 -12.82
CA LEU A 63 -24.24 8.10 -12.61
C LEU A 63 -25.33 8.93 -11.90
N ARG A 64 -26.60 8.81 -12.32
CA ARG A 64 -27.73 9.45 -11.61
C ARG A 64 -27.84 8.98 -10.16
N GLN A 65 -27.68 7.69 -9.91
CA GLN A 65 -27.71 7.14 -8.56
C GLN A 65 -26.56 7.64 -7.70
N LEU A 66 -25.34 7.66 -8.26
CA LEU A 66 -24.15 8.20 -7.61
C LEU A 66 -24.34 9.67 -7.23
N THR A 67 -24.78 10.52 -8.18
CA THR A 67 -25.07 11.94 -7.92
C THR A 67 -26.03 12.11 -6.74
N ALA A 68 -27.17 11.41 -6.76
CA ALA A 68 -28.18 11.48 -5.71
C ALA A 68 -27.71 10.93 -4.35
N GLU A 69 -26.74 10.00 -4.34
CA GLU A 69 -26.11 9.54 -3.11
C GLU A 69 -25.12 10.56 -2.56
N ILE A 70 -24.27 11.15 -3.41
CA ILE A 70 -23.30 12.19 -3.01
C ILE A 70 -24.01 13.40 -2.42
N GLU A 71 -25.13 13.84 -3.02
CA GLU A 71 -25.96 14.92 -2.48
C GLU A 71 -26.41 14.64 -1.04
N LYS A 72 -26.72 13.38 -0.70
CA LYS A 72 -27.12 12.97 0.66
C LYS A 72 -25.93 12.80 1.60
N VAL A 73 -24.75 12.47 1.08
CA VAL A 73 -23.51 12.44 1.86
C VAL A 73 -23.14 13.85 2.32
N HIS A 74 -23.57 14.89 1.59
CA HIS A 74 -23.26 16.30 1.87
C HIS A 74 -21.75 16.52 2.12
N PRO A 75 -20.86 16.16 1.17
CA PRO A 75 -19.45 16.49 1.27
C PRO A 75 -19.22 17.99 1.07
N ASP A 76 -18.05 18.47 1.48
CA ASP A 76 -17.62 19.83 1.22
C ASP A 76 -17.20 20.02 -0.25
N LEU A 77 -16.56 18.98 -0.81
CA LEU A 77 -16.19 18.94 -2.22
C LEU A 77 -16.11 17.49 -2.73
N VAL A 78 -16.16 17.36 -4.05
CA VAL A 78 -15.98 16.12 -4.81
C VAL A 78 -14.71 16.23 -5.64
N ILE A 79 -13.87 15.21 -5.59
CA ILE A 79 -12.67 15.09 -6.44
C ILE A 79 -12.89 13.94 -7.42
N VAL A 80 -12.69 14.22 -8.72
CA VAL A 80 -12.73 13.23 -9.79
C VAL A 80 -11.31 12.95 -10.27
N THR A 81 -10.76 11.78 -9.94
CA THR A 81 -9.37 11.41 -10.25
C THR A 81 -9.20 10.69 -11.59
N GLY A 82 -9.83 11.22 -12.64
CA GLY A 82 -9.59 10.81 -14.03
C GLY A 82 -10.45 9.66 -14.56
N ASP A 83 -10.21 9.38 -15.84
CA ASP A 83 -10.91 8.40 -16.67
C ASP A 83 -12.43 8.64 -16.70
N ILE A 84 -12.79 9.85 -17.15
CA ILE A 84 -14.18 10.32 -17.20
C ILE A 84 -14.90 9.67 -18.37
N ALA A 85 -14.35 9.76 -19.58
CA ALA A 85 -14.97 9.20 -20.80
C ALA A 85 -14.67 7.70 -20.98
N GLY A 86 -15.58 6.98 -21.62
CA GLY A 86 -15.38 5.58 -21.98
C GLY A 86 -14.36 5.39 -23.11
N LEU A 87 -13.08 5.17 -22.77
CA LEU A 87 -11.98 5.04 -23.74
C LEU A 87 -11.87 6.22 -24.73
N GLY A 88 -12.06 7.46 -24.26
CA GLY A 88 -12.10 8.65 -25.13
C GLY A 88 -10.88 8.80 -26.04
N ASP A 89 -9.72 8.29 -25.63
CA ASP A 89 -8.50 8.19 -26.45
C ASP A 89 -8.66 7.40 -27.76
N LYS A 90 -9.66 6.52 -27.86
CA LYS A 90 -9.95 5.67 -29.02
C LYS A 90 -11.19 6.08 -29.82
N TYR A 91 -11.86 7.17 -29.45
CA TYR A 91 -13.10 7.61 -30.09
C TYR A 91 -12.98 9.03 -30.66
N PRO A 92 -13.75 9.37 -31.71
CA PRO A 92 -13.69 10.68 -32.32
C PRO A 92 -14.23 11.78 -31.40
N VAL A 93 -13.77 13.01 -31.62
CA VAL A 93 -14.10 14.18 -30.78
C VAL A 93 -15.60 14.39 -30.65
N GLU A 94 -16.36 14.22 -31.73
CA GLU A 94 -17.80 14.47 -31.79
C GLU A 94 -18.59 13.53 -30.86
N GLU A 95 -18.14 12.28 -30.72
CA GLU A 95 -18.76 11.28 -29.87
C GLU A 95 -18.45 11.55 -28.39
N VAL A 96 -17.17 11.78 -28.08
CA VAL A 96 -16.72 12.07 -26.71
C VAL A 96 -17.28 13.40 -26.21
N GLU A 97 -17.50 14.39 -27.09
CA GLU A 97 -18.16 15.65 -26.73
C GLU A 97 -19.57 15.43 -26.21
N GLN A 98 -20.34 14.52 -26.81
CA GLN A 98 -21.67 14.15 -26.30
C GLN A 98 -21.58 13.45 -24.95
N TRP A 99 -20.57 12.62 -24.74
CA TRP A 99 -20.35 11.94 -23.47
C TRP A 99 -19.97 12.91 -22.35
N TYR A 100 -19.04 13.84 -22.60
CA TYR A 100 -18.68 14.88 -21.63
C TYR A 100 -19.83 15.82 -21.32
N LYS A 101 -20.62 16.22 -22.32
CA LYS A 101 -21.84 16.99 -22.10
C LYS A 101 -22.80 16.26 -21.18
N SER A 102 -23.12 15.00 -21.48
CA SER A 102 -24.06 14.22 -20.69
C SER A 102 -23.53 13.90 -19.29
N PHE A 103 -22.23 13.61 -19.14
CA PHE A 103 -21.59 13.47 -17.84
C PHE A 103 -21.73 14.74 -17.00
N LYS A 104 -21.43 15.91 -17.59
CA LYS A 104 -21.55 17.20 -16.91
C LYS A 104 -22.99 17.46 -16.46
N GLU A 105 -23.98 17.22 -17.32
CA GLU A 105 -25.40 17.43 -17.02
C GLU A 105 -25.94 16.47 -15.94
N LEU A 106 -25.44 15.23 -15.85
CA LEU A 106 -25.92 14.22 -14.91
C LEU A 106 -25.17 14.20 -13.58
N PHE A 107 -23.94 14.70 -13.55
CA PHE A 107 -23.05 14.59 -12.40
C PHE A 107 -22.57 15.95 -11.89
N VAL A 108 -21.86 16.71 -12.72
CA VAL A 108 -21.21 17.95 -12.27
C VAL A 108 -22.25 19.04 -11.96
N ASP A 109 -23.16 19.32 -12.90
CA ASP A 109 -24.10 20.44 -12.79
C ASP A 109 -25.09 20.31 -11.63
N PRO A 110 -25.68 19.13 -11.35
CA PRO A 110 -26.55 18.96 -10.18
C PRO A 110 -25.82 19.19 -8.86
N LEU A 111 -24.58 18.68 -8.73
CA LEU A 111 -23.77 18.84 -7.53
C LEU A 111 -23.40 20.31 -7.30
N GLU A 112 -22.92 21.00 -8.33
CA GLU A 112 -22.55 22.42 -8.22
C GLU A 112 -23.76 23.31 -7.94
N LYS A 113 -24.92 23.01 -8.54
CA LYS A 113 -26.18 23.70 -8.26
C LYS A 113 -26.61 23.55 -6.79
N ASN A 114 -26.28 22.41 -6.17
CA ASN A 114 -26.50 22.14 -4.76
C ASN A 114 -25.35 22.61 -3.85
N GLY A 115 -24.42 23.42 -4.38
CA GLY A 115 -23.35 24.04 -3.61
C GLY A 115 -22.15 23.13 -3.36
N ILE A 116 -22.11 21.92 -3.92
CA ILE A 116 -21.01 20.96 -3.79
C ILE A 116 -20.02 21.21 -4.93
N LYS A 117 -18.80 21.63 -4.62
CA LYS A 117 -17.77 21.88 -5.63
C LYS A 117 -17.21 20.58 -6.19
N VAL A 118 -17.01 20.53 -7.50
CA VAL A 118 -16.43 19.37 -8.20
C VAL A 118 -15.10 19.77 -8.82
N TYR A 119 -14.02 19.08 -8.46
CA TYR A 119 -12.67 19.28 -9.00
C TYR A 119 -12.25 18.02 -9.74
N LEU A 120 -11.73 18.18 -10.95
CA LEU A 120 -11.41 17.06 -11.84
C LEU A 120 -9.94 17.12 -12.29
N VAL A 121 -9.35 15.96 -12.53
CA VAL A 121 -8.13 15.77 -13.35
C VAL A 121 -8.46 14.78 -14.47
N PRO A 122 -7.77 14.85 -15.63
CA PRO A 122 -7.94 13.84 -16.67
C PRO A 122 -7.25 12.53 -16.27
N GLY A 123 -7.75 11.42 -16.79
CA GLY A 123 -7.02 10.15 -16.85
C GLY A 123 -6.47 9.86 -18.24
N ASN A 124 -5.87 8.67 -18.41
CA ASN A 124 -5.29 8.28 -19.69
C ASN A 124 -6.36 8.18 -20.80
N HIS A 125 -7.58 7.77 -20.46
CA HIS A 125 -8.69 7.65 -21.41
C HIS A 125 -9.34 8.99 -21.76
N ASP A 126 -8.93 10.10 -21.12
CA ASP A 126 -9.40 11.45 -21.43
C ASP A 126 -8.56 12.18 -22.49
N ASN A 127 -7.49 11.56 -23.00
CA ASN A 127 -6.71 12.07 -24.15
C ASN A 127 -7.47 11.87 -25.47
N VAL A 128 -8.56 12.60 -25.68
CA VAL A 128 -9.55 12.37 -26.73
C VAL A 128 -8.97 12.17 -28.13
N GLY A 129 -9.33 11.05 -28.77
CA GLY A 129 -9.04 10.78 -30.19
C GLY A 129 -7.59 10.50 -30.57
N ILE A 130 -6.63 10.50 -29.63
CA ILE A 130 -5.20 10.35 -29.95
C ILE A 130 -4.85 8.99 -30.58
N LYS A 131 -5.64 7.94 -30.32
CA LYS A 131 -5.49 6.59 -30.90
C LYS A 131 -6.51 6.33 -32.02
N TYR A 132 -7.44 7.26 -32.25
CA TYR A 132 -8.47 7.16 -33.30
C TYR A 132 -7.97 7.74 -34.63
N TYR A 133 -7.46 8.98 -34.60
CA TYR A 133 -7.02 9.67 -35.79
C TYR A 133 -5.59 9.25 -36.17
N LYS A 134 -5.42 8.69 -37.38
CA LYS A 134 -4.07 8.49 -37.96
C LYS A 134 -3.39 9.81 -38.26
N GLU A 135 -4.17 10.74 -38.80
CA GLU A 135 -3.81 12.13 -39.03
C GLU A 135 -4.92 13.00 -38.46
N ILE A 136 -4.56 13.98 -37.61
CA ILE A 136 -5.52 14.83 -36.93
C ILE A 136 -6.09 15.85 -37.92
N PRO A 137 -7.41 15.89 -38.16
CA PRO A 137 -8.03 16.90 -39.02
C PRO A 137 -7.71 18.31 -38.53
N GLU A 138 -7.43 19.24 -39.45
CA GLU A 138 -7.01 20.61 -39.11
C GLU A 138 -8.01 21.31 -38.18
N ASN A 139 -9.30 21.15 -38.45
CA ASN A 139 -10.40 21.74 -37.66
C ASN A 139 -10.55 21.14 -36.26
N LEU A 140 -9.90 20.00 -35.97
CA LEU A 140 -9.97 19.29 -34.68
C LEU A 140 -8.66 19.35 -33.88
N LYS A 141 -7.59 19.96 -34.40
CA LYS A 141 -6.27 20.02 -33.73
C LYS A 141 -6.33 20.55 -32.29
N ASN A 142 -7.21 21.50 -32.00
CA ASN A 142 -7.36 22.09 -30.67
C ASN A 142 -8.28 21.29 -29.74
N LEU A 143 -8.94 20.24 -30.24
CA LEU A 143 -9.88 19.41 -29.48
C LEU A 143 -9.32 18.00 -29.21
N VAL A 144 -8.46 17.47 -30.08
CA VAL A 144 -7.76 16.20 -29.87
C VAL A 144 -6.78 16.28 -28.68
N GLY A 145 -6.53 15.15 -28.02
CA GLY A 145 -5.80 15.08 -26.76
C GLY A 145 -6.64 15.69 -25.63
N LEU A 146 -6.03 16.52 -24.80
CA LEU A 146 -6.73 17.19 -23.69
C LEU A 146 -7.48 18.47 -24.11
N GLY A 147 -7.54 18.78 -25.42
CA GLY A 147 -8.23 19.97 -25.92
C GLY A 147 -9.72 19.99 -25.57
N LEU A 148 -10.42 18.89 -25.85
CA LEU A 148 -11.84 18.74 -25.53
C LEU A 148 -12.08 18.69 -24.01
N TYR A 149 -11.22 18.01 -23.26
CA TYR A 149 -11.27 18.02 -21.78
C TYR A 149 -11.21 19.46 -21.26
N ARG A 150 -10.24 20.26 -21.72
CA ARG A 150 -10.07 21.65 -21.25
C ARG A 150 -11.23 22.55 -21.62
N LYS A 151 -11.88 22.31 -22.76
CA LYS A 151 -13.10 23.01 -23.18
C LYS A 151 -14.26 22.79 -22.18
N PHE A 152 -14.39 21.59 -21.63
CA PHE A 152 -15.50 21.24 -20.72
C PHE A 152 -15.20 21.48 -19.24
N PHE A 153 -13.96 21.18 -18.80
CA PHE A 153 -13.62 21.08 -17.38
C PHE A 153 -12.51 22.04 -16.93
N GLY A 154 -11.91 22.79 -17.86
CA GLY A 154 -10.86 23.76 -17.53
C GLY A 154 -9.46 23.17 -17.49
N LYS A 155 -8.61 23.65 -16.58
CA LYS A 155 -7.20 23.24 -16.53
C LYS A 155 -7.05 21.77 -16.14
N ASP A 156 -6.04 21.11 -16.70
CA ASP A 156 -5.69 19.72 -16.44
C ASP A 156 -4.67 19.53 -15.31
N TYR A 157 -4.01 20.60 -14.86
CA TYR A 157 -3.24 20.66 -13.62
C TYR A 157 -3.38 22.07 -13.02
N TYR A 158 -3.54 22.15 -11.70
CA TYR A 158 -3.85 23.40 -10.99
C TYR A 158 -3.77 23.19 -9.47
N SER A 159 -3.85 24.27 -8.70
CA SER A 159 -3.97 24.22 -7.24
C SER A 159 -5.03 25.20 -6.74
N PHE A 160 -5.57 24.95 -5.55
CA PHE A 160 -6.54 25.82 -4.90
C PHE A 160 -6.53 25.65 -3.38
N ASP A 161 -7.02 26.66 -2.66
CA ASP A 161 -7.22 26.58 -1.22
C ASP A 161 -8.69 26.34 -0.91
N TYR A 162 -8.96 25.46 0.06
CA TYR A 162 -10.31 25.22 0.55
C TYR A 162 -10.28 24.77 2.02
N LYS A 163 -11.03 25.46 2.89
CA LYS A 163 -11.11 25.17 4.35
C LYS A 163 -9.76 24.94 5.03
N GLY A 164 -8.78 25.82 4.75
CA GLY A 164 -7.43 25.74 5.33
C GLY A 164 -6.50 24.70 4.70
N TYR A 165 -7.00 23.80 3.84
CA TYR A 165 -6.16 22.87 3.07
C TYR A 165 -5.76 23.47 1.73
N HIS A 166 -4.59 23.07 1.26
CA HIS A 166 -4.11 23.34 -0.08
C HIS A 166 -4.24 22.08 -0.96
N PHE A 167 -4.94 22.20 -2.07
CA PHE A 167 -5.20 21.11 -3.00
C PHE A 167 -4.36 21.28 -4.25
N ILE A 168 -3.76 20.18 -4.73
CA ILE A 168 -2.92 20.16 -5.92
C ILE A 168 -3.41 19.06 -6.86
N ALA A 169 -3.84 19.45 -8.05
CA ALA A 169 -4.21 18.60 -9.16
C ALA A 169 -3.00 18.41 -10.10
N LEU A 170 -2.53 17.18 -10.27
CA LEU A 170 -1.42 16.84 -11.17
C LEU A 170 -1.90 15.99 -12.35
N ASN A 171 -1.22 16.13 -13.48
CA ASN A 171 -1.48 15.38 -14.70
C ASN A 171 -0.18 14.75 -15.22
N PRO A 172 0.25 13.60 -14.66
CA PRO A 172 1.44 12.90 -15.14
C PRO A 172 1.21 12.40 -16.57
N LYS A 173 2.26 12.43 -17.39
CA LYS A 173 2.19 12.10 -18.82
C LYS A 173 2.50 10.61 -19.04
N GLU A 174 1.68 9.93 -19.85
CA GLU A 174 1.95 8.57 -20.30
C GLU A 174 3.16 8.49 -21.24
N LEU A 175 3.98 7.46 -21.05
CA LEU A 175 5.18 7.22 -21.82
C LEU A 175 5.06 5.99 -22.74
N PRO A 176 5.57 6.06 -23.98
CA PRO A 176 5.66 4.92 -24.88
C PRO A 176 6.70 3.90 -24.38
N PRO A 177 6.62 2.61 -24.78
CA PRO A 177 5.65 2.05 -25.72
C PRO A 177 4.41 1.45 -25.05
N THR A 178 4.42 1.26 -23.74
CA THR A 178 3.37 0.54 -23.01
C THR A 178 2.20 1.45 -22.63
N TYR A 179 2.40 2.77 -22.57
CA TYR A 179 1.41 3.74 -22.08
C TYR A 179 0.82 3.30 -20.74
N ARG A 180 1.69 2.80 -19.86
CA ARG A 180 1.37 2.42 -18.48
C ARG A 180 2.33 3.03 -17.48
N ASP A 181 3.50 3.42 -17.95
CA ASP A 181 4.48 4.09 -17.14
C ASP A 181 4.29 5.60 -17.34
N VAL A 182 4.31 6.36 -16.25
CA VAL A 182 4.10 7.81 -16.27
C VAL A 182 5.26 8.56 -15.63
N GLU A 183 5.39 9.84 -16.01
CA GLU A 183 6.28 10.80 -15.36
C GLU A 183 5.61 12.18 -15.29
N LEU A 184 6.02 13.01 -14.33
CA LEU A 184 5.58 14.39 -14.29
C LEU A 184 6.37 15.22 -15.31
N PRO A 185 5.71 15.95 -16.24
CA PRO A 185 6.39 16.84 -17.18
C PRO A 185 7.24 17.90 -16.48
N GLU A 186 8.36 18.30 -17.09
CA GLU A 186 9.32 19.26 -16.52
C GLU A 186 8.65 20.58 -16.10
N GLU A 187 7.72 21.08 -16.90
CA GLU A 187 6.95 22.28 -16.62
C GLU A 187 6.07 22.14 -15.38
N GLN A 188 5.48 20.95 -15.17
CA GLN A 188 4.68 20.67 -13.99
C GLN A 188 5.56 20.49 -12.74
N VAL A 189 6.75 19.91 -12.84
CA VAL A 189 7.66 19.84 -11.68
C VAL A 189 8.17 21.22 -11.27
N ALA A 190 8.49 22.09 -12.25
CA ALA A 190 8.88 23.47 -11.97
C ALA A 190 7.74 24.27 -11.30
N TRP A 191 6.51 24.14 -11.82
CA TRP A 191 5.31 24.74 -11.25
C TRP A 191 5.03 24.23 -9.82
N LEU A 192 5.06 22.91 -9.62
CA LEU A 192 4.78 22.27 -8.33
C LEU A 192 5.75 22.73 -7.24
N LYS A 193 7.05 22.80 -7.53
CA LYS A 193 8.06 23.32 -6.59
C LYS A 193 7.76 24.77 -6.15
N TYR A 194 7.31 25.60 -7.08
CA TYR A 194 6.95 26.98 -6.79
C TYR A 194 5.68 27.08 -5.96
N ASP A 195 4.66 26.29 -6.29
CA ASP A 195 3.37 26.25 -5.63
C ASP A 195 3.49 25.75 -4.17
N LEU A 196 4.22 24.65 -3.95
CA LEU A 196 4.51 24.13 -2.62
C LEU A 196 5.25 25.14 -1.74
N LYS A 197 6.25 25.85 -2.28
CA LYS A 197 7.00 26.86 -1.54
C LYS A 197 6.09 27.99 -1.02
N LYS A 198 5.06 28.35 -1.78
CA LYS A 198 4.06 29.36 -1.39
C LYS A 198 3.07 28.87 -0.35
N ASN A 199 2.79 27.57 -0.32
CA ASN A 199 1.74 26.96 0.49
C ASN A 199 2.30 26.04 1.61
N LYS A 200 3.58 26.20 1.96
CA LYS A 200 4.32 25.30 2.86
C LYS A 200 3.72 25.12 4.26
N ASP A 201 2.94 26.10 4.73
CA ASP A 201 2.40 26.14 6.09
C ASP A 201 0.99 25.51 6.17
N LYS A 202 0.43 25.04 5.05
CA LYS A 202 -0.90 24.42 4.97
C LYS A 202 -0.80 22.89 4.90
N PRO A 203 -1.79 22.15 5.43
CA PRO A 203 -1.96 20.75 5.08
C PRO A 203 -2.29 20.62 3.58
N ILE A 204 -1.61 19.71 2.89
CA ILE A 204 -1.68 19.56 1.43
C ILE A 204 -2.32 18.22 1.06
N ILE A 205 -3.25 18.25 0.11
CA ILE A 205 -3.83 17.05 -0.52
C ILE A 205 -3.51 17.12 -2.02
N ILE A 206 -2.88 16.07 -2.53
CA ILE A 206 -2.49 15.98 -3.95
C ILE A 206 -3.36 14.91 -4.61
N PHE A 207 -3.85 15.18 -5.82
CA PHE A 207 -4.63 14.22 -6.58
C PHE A 207 -4.24 14.18 -8.05
N TYR A 208 -4.27 12.98 -8.62
CA TYR A 208 -3.87 12.66 -9.98
C TYR A 208 -4.53 11.33 -10.39
N HIS A 209 -4.39 10.91 -11.64
CA HIS A 209 -5.01 9.67 -12.10
C HIS A 209 -4.17 8.42 -11.82
N GLN A 210 -3.01 8.26 -12.46
CA GLN A 210 -2.19 7.06 -12.28
C GLN A 210 -1.41 7.06 -10.94
N PRO A 211 -1.58 6.04 -10.08
CA PRO A 211 -0.94 5.96 -8.76
C PRO A 211 0.59 5.85 -8.88
N LEU A 212 1.32 6.21 -7.82
CA LEU A 212 2.80 6.19 -7.79
C LEU A 212 3.41 4.84 -8.18
N GLY A 213 2.71 3.73 -7.99
CA GLY A 213 3.14 2.40 -8.46
C GLY A 213 3.33 2.30 -9.97
N ALA A 214 2.68 3.16 -10.75
CA ALA A 214 2.79 3.26 -12.21
C ALA A 214 3.84 4.29 -12.68
N TRP A 215 4.50 5.01 -11.77
CA TRP A 215 5.48 6.02 -12.15
C TRP A 215 6.83 5.36 -12.44
N ILE A 216 7.54 5.81 -13.47
CA ILE A 216 8.89 5.30 -13.78
C ILE A 216 9.82 5.48 -12.56
N ASP A 217 9.76 6.68 -12.01
CA ASP A 217 10.43 7.05 -10.78
C ASP A 217 9.43 7.73 -9.82
N PRO A 218 8.83 6.98 -8.88
CA PRO A 218 7.96 7.58 -7.86
C PRO A 218 8.71 8.59 -6.99
N ASN A 219 10.05 8.52 -6.89
CA ASN A 219 10.83 9.49 -6.12
C ASN A 219 10.79 10.89 -6.73
N GLN A 220 10.48 11.03 -8.03
CA GLN A 220 10.32 12.34 -8.67
C GLN A 220 9.31 13.21 -7.91
N LEU A 221 8.15 12.67 -7.53
CA LEU A 221 7.18 13.38 -6.72
C LEU A 221 7.57 13.38 -5.23
N LEU A 222 7.96 12.23 -4.69
CA LEU A 222 8.23 12.07 -3.25
C LEU A 222 9.35 12.99 -2.76
N ASP A 223 10.39 13.21 -3.56
CA ASP A 223 11.49 14.12 -3.23
C ASP A 223 11.06 15.59 -3.31
N ILE A 224 10.15 15.95 -4.24
CA ILE A 224 9.63 17.31 -4.36
C ILE A 224 8.77 17.69 -3.16
N ILE A 225 7.92 16.76 -2.70
CA ILE A 225 7.00 16.99 -1.59
C ILE A 225 7.65 16.75 -0.22
N LYS A 226 8.89 16.27 -0.19
CA LYS A 226 9.64 16.03 1.04
C LYS A 226 9.77 17.32 1.86
N GLY A 227 9.38 17.24 3.13
CA GLY A 227 9.42 18.38 4.06
C GLY A 227 8.18 19.29 4.03
N TYR A 228 7.20 19.00 3.17
CA TYR A 228 5.88 19.65 3.19
C TYR A 228 4.86 18.82 3.97
N ASN A 229 3.81 19.47 4.48
CA ASN A 229 2.74 18.79 5.22
C ASN A 229 1.71 18.13 4.29
N VAL A 230 2.16 17.16 3.47
CA VAL A 230 1.26 16.38 2.63
C VAL A 230 0.51 15.35 3.48
N VAL A 231 -0.81 15.46 3.48
CA VAL A 231 -1.73 14.67 4.30
C VAL A 231 -2.19 13.42 3.56
N ALA A 232 -2.51 13.55 2.27
CA ALA A 232 -3.00 12.43 1.46
C ALA A 232 -2.67 12.63 -0.02
N LEU A 233 -2.50 11.50 -0.71
CA LEU A 233 -2.48 11.39 -2.16
C LEU A 233 -3.74 10.65 -2.61
N LEU A 234 -4.43 11.15 -3.63
CA LEU A 234 -5.68 10.56 -4.15
C LEU A 234 -5.48 10.16 -5.61
N ALA A 235 -5.68 8.88 -5.92
CA ALA A 235 -5.44 8.30 -7.24
C ALA A 235 -6.57 7.34 -7.70
N GLY A 236 -6.55 6.98 -8.99
CA GLY A 236 -7.47 6.06 -9.65
C GLY A 236 -6.75 4.95 -10.41
N HIS A 237 -7.16 4.70 -11.65
CA HIS A 237 -6.50 3.92 -12.70
C HIS A 237 -6.52 2.39 -12.53
N THR A 238 -6.28 1.87 -11.33
CA THR A 238 -6.19 0.41 -11.10
C THR A 238 -7.55 -0.27 -10.99
N HIS A 239 -8.60 0.54 -10.79
CA HIS A 239 -9.95 0.13 -10.43
C HIS A 239 -10.06 -0.58 -9.07
N ASP A 240 -8.99 -0.66 -8.27
CA ASP A 240 -9.00 -1.29 -6.94
C ASP A 240 -9.17 -0.27 -5.84
N TYR A 241 -9.76 -0.70 -4.72
CA TYR A 241 -9.67 0.00 -3.46
C TYR A 241 -8.45 -0.49 -2.67
N THR A 242 -7.39 0.30 -2.71
CA THR A 242 -6.19 0.06 -1.90
C THR A 242 -5.65 1.34 -1.28
N VAL A 243 -4.87 1.18 -0.21
CA VAL A 243 -4.16 2.26 0.44
C VAL A 243 -2.71 1.85 0.59
N ASN A 244 -1.84 2.57 -0.13
CA ASN A 244 -0.39 2.39 -0.06
C ASN A 244 0.22 3.54 0.72
N TYR A 245 1.32 3.30 1.44
CA TYR A 245 1.98 4.34 2.23
C TYR A 245 3.37 4.62 1.65
N TYR A 246 3.65 5.88 1.34
CA TYR A 246 4.95 6.34 0.86
C TYR A 246 5.51 7.36 1.84
N ASN A 247 6.60 7.03 2.53
CA ASN A 247 7.19 7.87 3.58
C ASN A 247 6.17 8.34 4.64
N GLY A 248 5.23 7.45 5.00
CA GLY A 248 4.15 7.73 5.95
C GLY A 248 2.94 8.48 5.38
N ILE A 249 2.95 8.85 4.09
CA ILE A 249 1.82 9.51 3.42
C ILE A 249 0.92 8.44 2.76
N PRO A 250 -0.38 8.39 3.07
CA PRO A 250 -1.29 7.47 2.42
C PRO A 250 -1.66 7.94 1.00
N GLU A 251 -1.50 7.04 0.03
CA GLU A 251 -2.06 7.12 -1.31
C GLU A 251 -3.30 6.23 -1.39
N PHE A 252 -4.46 6.84 -1.59
CA PHE A 252 -5.74 6.15 -1.74
C PHE A 252 -6.05 5.92 -3.22
N GLN A 253 -6.27 4.66 -3.58
CA GLN A 253 -6.89 4.28 -4.85
C GLN A 253 -8.36 3.98 -4.58
N ALA A 254 -9.28 4.64 -5.28
CA ALA A 254 -10.68 4.74 -4.88
C ALA A 254 -11.63 3.73 -5.56
N GLY A 255 -11.13 2.59 -6.02
CA GLY A 255 -11.91 1.63 -6.81
C GLY A 255 -12.26 2.17 -8.19
N ALA A 256 -13.48 1.89 -8.66
CA ALA A 256 -14.00 2.46 -9.90
C ALA A 256 -15.53 2.53 -9.89
N VAL A 257 -16.09 3.61 -10.45
CA VAL A 257 -17.54 3.72 -10.67
C VAL A 257 -18.04 2.70 -11.68
N CYS A 258 -17.25 2.43 -12.73
CA CYS A 258 -17.60 1.41 -13.72
C CYS A 258 -17.37 -0.03 -13.21
N GLY A 259 -16.62 -0.22 -12.11
CA GLY A 259 -16.15 -1.53 -11.68
C GLY A 259 -15.19 -2.14 -12.70
N SER A 260 -15.40 -3.40 -13.07
CA SER A 260 -14.66 -4.02 -14.17
C SER A 260 -15.26 -3.63 -15.53
N TRP A 261 -15.16 -2.36 -15.92
CA TRP A 261 -15.60 -1.86 -17.24
C TRP A 261 -17.10 -2.10 -17.53
N TRP A 262 -17.95 -1.80 -16.53
CA TRP A 262 -19.41 -2.00 -16.57
C TRP A 262 -19.88 -3.47 -16.65
N ARG A 263 -18.99 -4.41 -16.29
CA ARG A 263 -19.27 -5.85 -16.31
C ARG A 263 -19.50 -6.47 -14.94
N GLY A 264 -19.33 -5.70 -13.85
CA GLY A 264 -19.45 -6.23 -12.50
C GLY A 264 -18.68 -5.43 -11.45
N PRO A 265 -18.26 -6.07 -10.34
CA PRO A 265 -17.46 -5.44 -9.29
C PRO A 265 -16.08 -5.00 -9.79
N THR A 266 -15.35 -4.25 -8.97
CA THR A 266 -13.93 -3.94 -9.18
C THR A 266 -13.05 -5.20 -9.12
N PRO A 267 -11.80 -5.18 -9.63
CA PRO A 267 -10.94 -6.37 -9.64
C PRO A 267 -10.65 -6.96 -8.25
N ASP A 268 -10.57 -6.12 -7.22
CA ASP A 268 -10.50 -6.49 -5.80
C ASP A 268 -11.83 -6.97 -5.18
N TYR A 269 -12.86 -7.24 -5.99
CA TYR A 269 -14.19 -7.72 -5.59
C TYR A 269 -15.01 -6.77 -4.71
N ASN A 270 -14.59 -5.52 -4.59
CA ASN A 270 -15.47 -4.50 -4.03
C ASN A 270 -16.62 -4.19 -5.01
N PRO A 271 -17.79 -3.77 -4.49
CA PRO A 271 -18.85 -3.28 -5.37
C PRO A 271 -18.36 -2.04 -6.11
N ARG A 272 -18.99 -1.71 -7.23
CA ARG A 272 -18.81 -0.40 -7.90
C ARG A 272 -19.08 0.72 -6.90
N GLY A 273 -18.18 1.68 -6.79
CA GLY A 273 -18.15 2.53 -5.61
C GLY A 273 -17.39 3.82 -5.76
N TYR A 274 -17.27 4.51 -4.64
CA TYR A 274 -16.56 5.75 -4.44
C TYR A 274 -16.07 5.83 -3.00
N MET A 275 -15.12 6.72 -2.72
CA MET A 275 -14.58 6.92 -1.38
C MET A 275 -15.17 8.15 -0.71
N ILE A 276 -15.42 8.04 0.59
CA ILE A 276 -15.79 9.15 1.47
C ILE A 276 -14.68 9.33 2.50
N TYR A 277 -14.18 10.56 2.65
CA TYR A 277 -13.15 10.92 3.62
C TYR A 277 -13.67 11.97 4.60
N ILE A 278 -13.30 11.80 5.86
CA ILE A 278 -13.33 12.83 6.89
C ILE A 278 -11.88 13.06 7.31
N ILE A 279 -11.35 14.25 7.03
CA ILE A 279 -9.95 14.59 7.26
C ILE A 279 -9.87 15.73 8.27
N HIS A 280 -9.04 15.54 9.30
CA HIS A 280 -8.73 16.56 10.30
C HIS A 280 -7.22 16.53 10.57
N GLY A 281 -6.49 17.50 10.01
CA GLY A 281 -5.04 17.49 10.02
C GLY A 281 -4.50 16.25 9.29
N LYS A 282 -3.85 15.34 10.03
CA LYS A 282 -3.37 14.04 9.52
C LYS A 282 -4.29 12.85 9.87
N ASP A 283 -5.33 13.05 10.68
CA ASP A 283 -6.31 12.00 10.94
C ASP A 283 -7.26 11.88 9.75
N ILE A 284 -7.31 10.69 9.16
CA ILE A 284 -8.12 10.39 7.98
C ILE A 284 -9.01 9.19 8.30
N LYS A 285 -10.31 9.43 8.32
CA LYS A 285 -11.32 8.37 8.32
C LYS A 285 -11.86 8.21 6.90
N ALA A 286 -11.73 7.01 6.37
CA ALA A 286 -12.07 6.70 4.99
C ALA A 286 -13.09 5.55 4.92
N PHE A 287 -14.09 5.67 4.04
CA PHE A 287 -15.11 4.65 3.83
C PHE A 287 -15.35 4.42 2.34
N TYR A 288 -15.19 3.16 1.91
CA TYR A 288 -15.55 2.74 0.56
C TYR A 288 -17.06 2.48 0.48
N LYS A 289 -17.79 3.29 -0.29
CA LYS A 289 -19.25 3.19 -0.45
C LYS A 289 -19.58 2.58 -1.81
N GLY A 290 -20.25 1.42 -1.78
CA GLY A 290 -20.81 0.83 -3.00
C GLY A 290 -22.06 1.59 -3.45
N ILE A 291 -22.13 1.92 -4.74
CA ILE A 291 -23.24 2.66 -5.34
C ILE A 291 -24.48 1.79 -5.32
N GLY A 292 -25.58 2.34 -4.81
CA GLY A 292 -26.87 1.67 -4.68
C GLY A 292 -26.99 0.68 -3.53
N ILE A 293 -25.94 0.52 -2.72
CA ILE A 293 -25.96 -0.37 -1.56
C ILE A 293 -26.46 0.38 -0.33
N ASN A 294 -27.62 -0.04 0.19
CA ASN A 294 -28.26 0.57 1.37
C ASN A 294 -27.81 -0.05 2.71
N GLU A 295 -27.25 -1.27 2.65
CA GLU A 295 -26.79 -2.06 3.79
C GLU A 295 -25.45 -2.69 3.40
N GLN A 296 -24.35 -2.20 3.96
CA GLN A 296 -23.00 -2.57 3.55
C GLN A 296 -22.14 -2.92 4.76
N ILE A 297 -21.36 -4.00 4.64
CA ILE A 297 -20.33 -4.39 5.60
C ILE A 297 -19.00 -4.52 4.87
N ASN A 298 -18.06 -3.64 5.22
CA ASN A 298 -16.67 -3.69 4.77
C ASN A 298 -15.83 -4.39 5.83
N LEU A 299 -15.09 -5.42 5.42
CA LEU A 299 -14.09 -6.05 6.28
C LEU A 299 -12.82 -5.21 6.22
N ILE A 300 -12.40 -4.65 7.36
CA ILE A 300 -11.14 -3.91 7.47
C ILE A 300 -10.04 -4.84 7.97
N GLU A 301 -10.34 -5.65 8.99
CA GLU A 301 -9.47 -6.72 9.46
C GLU A 301 -10.28 -7.97 9.84
N PRO A 302 -9.77 -9.19 9.57
CA PRO A 302 -8.46 -9.46 8.96
C PRO A 302 -8.48 -9.42 7.42
N LYS A 303 -7.54 -8.69 6.80
CA LYS A 303 -7.34 -8.74 5.33
C LYS A 303 -6.78 -10.09 4.86
N ASP A 304 -5.84 -10.63 5.61
CA ASP A 304 -5.23 -11.94 5.34
C ASP A 304 -6.19 -13.08 5.69
N VAL A 305 -6.25 -14.10 4.83
CA VAL A 305 -7.03 -15.32 5.08
C VAL A 305 -6.50 -16.07 6.29
N VAL A 306 -5.18 -16.17 6.42
CA VAL A 306 -4.51 -16.88 7.52
C VAL A 306 -4.22 -15.91 8.65
N VAL A 307 -4.73 -16.22 9.84
CA VAL A 307 -4.65 -15.37 11.04
C VAL A 307 -4.21 -16.19 12.25
N TYR A 308 -3.51 -15.56 13.19
CA TYR A 308 -3.22 -16.20 14.47
C TYR A 308 -4.08 -15.63 15.61
N TYR A 309 -4.14 -14.30 15.69
CA TYR A 309 -4.89 -13.58 16.70
C TYR A 309 -5.78 -12.52 16.03
N PRO A 310 -7.00 -12.89 15.58
CA PRO A 310 -7.78 -11.98 14.75
C PRO A 310 -8.33 -10.81 15.56
N MET A 311 -7.88 -9.61 15.22
CA MET A 311 -8.65 -8.40 15.49
C MET A 311 -9.70 -8.26 14.40
N LEU A 312 -10.97 -8.22 14.77
CA LEU A 312 -12.05 -7.94 13.84
C LEU A 312 -12.29 -6.43 13.82
N ARG A 313 -12.07 -5.82 12.67
CA ARG A 313 -12.46 -4.44 12.39
C ARG A 313 -13.33 -4.42 11.16
N ILE A 314 -14.47 -3.76 11.25
CA ILE A 314 -15.38 -3.58 10.13
C ILE A 314 -15.85 -2.15 10.05
N GLN A 315 -16.34 -1.78 8.88
CA GLN A 315 -17.16 -0.60 8.70
C GLN A 315 -18.55 -1.01 8.21
N VAL A 316 -19.56 -0.29 8.69
CA VAL A 316 -20.97 -0.57 8.40
C VAL A 316 -21.66 0.69 7.93
N TYR A 317 -22.26 0.62 6.75
CA TYR A 317 -23.23 1.60 6.29
C TYR A 317 -24.62 0.99 6.36
N SER A 318 -25.57 1.74 6.91
CA SER A 318 -26.98 1.36 6.98
C SER A 318 -27.83 2.61 6.82
N LYS A 319 -28.80 2.55 5.91
CA LYS A 319 -29.82 3.60 5.79
C LYS A 319 -30.72 3.67 7.03
N ALA A 320 -30.98 2.53 7.69
CA ALA A 320 -31.75 2.46 8.92
C ALA A 320 -30.85 2.66 10.16
N PRO A 321 -31.35 3.26 11.25
CA PRO A 321 -30.61 3.38 12.50
C PRO A 321 -30.11 2.01 13.02
N LEU A 322 -28.87 1.98 13.51
CA LEU A 322 -28.25 0.78 14.07
C LEU A 322 -28.68 0.56 15.52
N LYS A 323 -28.93 -0.70 15.88
CA LYS A 323 -29.13 -1.15 17.26
C LYS A 323 -27.90 -1.86 17.82
N ALA A 324 -27.34 -2.79 17.05
CA ALA A 324 -26.19 -3.58 17.47
C ALA A 324 -25.44 -4.14 16.27
N ILE A 325 -24.16 -4.40 16.48
CA ILE A 325 -23.30 -5.16 15.56
C ILE A 325 -22.72 -6.29 16.39
N GLN A 326 -22.85 -7.50 15.87
CA GLN A 326 -22.44 -8.72 16.54
C GLN A 326 -21.60 -9.57 15.61
N TYR A 327 -20.68 -10.35 16.17
CA TYR A 327 -19.92 -11.35 15.43
C TYR A 327 -20.10 -12.74 16.05
N THR A 328 -19.85 -13.77 15.25
CA THR A 328 -19.70 -15.14 15.72
C THR A 328 -18.62 -15.86 14.89
N LEU A 329 -18.02 -16.88 15.50
CA LEU A 329 -17.20 -17.88 14.83
C LEU A 329 -17.97 -19.20 14.78
N ASP A 330 -18.14 -19.73 13.58
CA ASP A 330 -18.90 -20.95 13.30
C ASP A 330 -20.32 -20.88 13.89
N ASN A 331 -20.64 -21.82 14.79
CA ASN A 331 -21.94 -21.93 15.45
C ASN A 331 -21.91 -21.43 16.89
N ARG A 332 -20.90 -20.66 17.30
CA ARG A 332 -20.81 -20.09 18.65
C ARG A 332 -21.88 -19.00 18.86
N PRO A 333 -22.23 -18.66 20.11
CA PRO A 333 -23.12 -17.54 20.39
C PRO A 333 -22.56 -16.21 19.85
N PHE A 334 -23.46 -15.35 19.38
CA PHE A 334 -23.09 -14.01 18.94
C PHE A 334 -22.56 -13.16 20.10
N LYS A 335 -21.49 -12.41 19.84
CA LYS A 335 -20.89 -11.44 20.76
C LYS A 335 -21.03 -10.04 20.20
N ASN A 336 -21.35 -9.07 21.06
CA ASN A 336 -21.43 -7.67 20.68
C ASN A 336 -20.05 -7.11 20.31
N MET A 337 -20.01 -6.22 19.34
CA MET A 337 -18.84 -5.43 18.99
C MET A 337 -18.95 -4.03 19.60
N THR A 338 -17.79 -3.39 19.82
CA THR A 338 -17.73 -1.96 20.17
C THR A 338 -18.01 -1.15 18.91
N ILE A 339 -18.95 -0.20 18.98
CA ILE A 339 -19.43 0.56 17.81
C ILE A 339 -19.18 2.05 18.03
N GLN A 340 -18.68 2.72 17.00
CA GLN A 340 -18.55 4.17 16.94
C GLN A 340 -19.17 4.68 15.65
N LYS A 341 -20.05 5.69 15.75
CA LYS A 341 -20.52 6.41 14.56
C LYS A 341 -19.45 7.41 14.12
N VAL A 342 -19.03 7.34 12.87
CA VAL A 342 -18.00 8.25 12.31
C VAL A 342 -18.67 9.37 11.53
N TYR A 343 -19.48 9.00 10.53
CA TYR A 343 -20.22 9.96 9.73
C TYR A 343 -21.52 9.33 9.21
N THR A 344 -21.58 9.04 7.91
CA THR A 344 -22.65 8.23 7.28
C THR A 344 -22.49 6.74 7.56
N TRP A 345 -21.34 6.32 8.12
CA TRP A 345 -21.05 4.94 8.50
C TRP A 345 -20.65 4.83 9.97
N TYR A 346 -20.55 3.58 10.42
CA TYR A 346 -20.10 3.18 11.74
C TYR A 346 -18.86 2.31 11.62
N GLU A 347 -17.92 2.49 12.54
CA GLU A 347 -16.80 1.58 12.76
C GLU A 347 -17.17 0.63 13.89
N ALA A 348 -16.84 -0.65 13.72
CA ALA A 348 -16.99 -1.61 14.79
C ALA A 348 -15.75 -2.49 14.94
N ASN A 349 -15.36 -2.73 16.18
CA ASN A 349 -14.18 -3.52 16.52
C ASN A 349 -14.47 -4.55 17.61
N ALA A 350 -13.76 -5.68 17.54
CA ALA A 350 -13.75 -6.70 18.58
C ALA A 350 -12.44 -7.50 18.55
N LYS A 351 -11.95 -7.85 19.74
CA LYS A 351 -10.93 -8.89 19.92
C LYS A 351 -11.64 -10.23 19.79
N VAL A 352 -11.29 -11.02 18.76
CA VAL A 352 -11.92 -12.32 18.54
C VAL A 352 -11.14 -13.37 19.33
N GLU A 353 -11.83 -14.16 20.14
CA GLU A 353 -11.21 -15.31 20.81
C GLU A 353 -10.63 -16.27 19.79
N THR A 354 -9.32 -16.53 19.88
CA THR A 354 -8.62 -17.44 18.97
C THR A 354 -9.25 -18.84 19.08
N PRO A 355 -9.87 -19.37 18.01
CA PRO A 355 -10.38 -20.72 17.99
C PRO A 355 -9.22 -21.72 17.83
N GLU A 356 -9.55 -23.01 17.70
CA GLU A 356 -8.57 -24.04 17.37
C GLU A 356 -7.91 -23.75 16.01
N THR A 357 -6.76 -24.37 15.76
CA THR A 357 -6.11 -24.27 14.44
C THR A 357 -7.00 -24.91 13.38
N GLY A 358 -7.25 -24.22 12.27
CA GLY A 358 -8.12 -24.73 11.21
C GLY A 358 -9.00 -23.67 10.57
N TYR A 359 -10.01 -24.12 9.84
CA TYR A 359 -10.94 -23.26 9.11
C TYR A 359 -12.15 -22.88 9.94
N HIS A 360 -12.47 -21.59 9.95
CA HIS A 360 -13.61 -21.05 10.69
C HIS A 360 -14.41 -20.06 9.85
N TRP A 361 -15.72 -20.09 10.00
CA TRP A 361 -16.63 -19.10 9.43
C TRP A 361 -16.79 -17.93 10.39
N LEU A 362 -16.18 -16.79 10.04
CA LEU A 362 -16.41 -15.53 10.72
C LEU A 362 -17.65 -14.86 10.15
N LYS A 363 -18.71 -14.72 10.95
CA LYS A 363 -19.95 -14.05 10.54
C LYS A 363 -20.20 -12.81 11.37
N VAL A 364 -20.49 -11.70 10.69
CA VAL A 364 -20.97 -10.46 11.29
C VAL A 364 -22.45 -10.30 10.99
N LYS A 365 -23.23 -9.96 12.02
CA LYS A 365 -24.64 -9.59 11.92
C LYS A 365 -24.83 -8.15 12.40
N VAL A 366 -25.46 -7.35 11.57
CA VAL A 366 -25.85 -5.97 11.84
C VAL A 366 -27.35 -5.95 12.10
N ILE A 367 -27.75 -5.39 13.24
CA ILE A 367 -29.15 -5.27 13.67
C ILE A 367 -29.54 -3.80 13.57
N THR A 368 -30.60 -3.52 12.84
CA THR A 368 -31.15 -2.18 12.64
C THR A 368 -32.54 -2.07 13.29
N GLU A 369 -33.13 -0.89 13.29
CA GLU A 369 -34.53 -0.72 13.67
C GLU A 369 -35.51 -1.51 12.78
N ASN A 370 -35.16 -1.70 11.50
CA ASN A 370 -36.06 -2.25 10.48
C ASN A 370 -35.74 -3.71 10.09
N GLY A 371 -34.75 -4.35 10.72
CA GLY A 371 -34.35 -5.71 10.39
C GLY A 371 -32.91 -6.03 10.77
N SER A 372 -32.28 -6.91 10.01
CA SER A 372 -30.87 -7.23 10.17
C SER A 372 -30.29 -7.77 8.87
N PHE A 373 -29.01 -7.50 8.63
CA PHE A 373 -28.24 -8.06 7.53
C PHE A 373 -26.93 -8.65 8.05
N SER A 374 -26.32 -9.55 7.28
CA SER A 374 -25.10 -10.23 7.71
C SER A 374 -24.18 -10.54 6.55
N LYS A 375 -22.89 -10.65 6.84
CA LYS A 375 -21.86 -11.11 5.90
C LYS A 375 -20.94 -12.09 6.63
N LYS A 376 -20.41 -13.07 5.89
CA LYS A 376 -19.51 -14.09 6.43
C LYS A 376 -18.25 -14.21 5.58
N TRP A 377 -17.16 -14.60 6.21
CA TRP A 377 -15.86 -14.85 5.59
C TRP A 377 -15.27 -16.14 6.14
N LEU A 378 -14.58 -16.89 5.28
CA LEU A 378 -13.81 -18.05 5.69
C LEU A 378 -12.40 -17.60 6.10
N ILE A 379 -12.00 -17.86 7.33
CA ILE A 379 -10.65 -17.60 7.84
C ILE A 379 -9.94 -18.92 8.16
N LYS A 380 -8.61 -18.93 8.09
CA LYS A 380 -7.77 -20.04 8.56
C LYS A 380 -6.98 -19.57 9.78
N VAL A 381 -7.16 -20.23 10.91
CA VAL A 381 -6.39 -19.94 12.12
C VAL A 381 -5.14 -20.82 12.14
N SER A 382 -3.97 -20.19 12.13
CA SER A 382 -2.66 -20.87 12.08
C SER A 382 -1.54 -19.93 12.54
N GLN A 383 -0.52 -20.51 13.18
CA GLN A 383 0.76 -19.84 13.46
C GLN A 383 1.60 -19.66 12.18
N GLU A 384 1.49 -20.62 11.27
CA GLU A 384 2.14 -20.58 9.97
C GLU A 384 1.23 -19.85 8.98
N LYS A 385 1.68 -18.68 8.50
CA LYS A 385 0.96 -17.87 7.49
C LYS A 385 0.95 -18.50 6.10
N LEU A 386 1.88 -19.41 5.83
CA LEU A 386 2.08 -20.00 4.52
C LEU A 386 0.90 -20.91 4.14
N MET A 387 0.44 -20.77 2.90
CA MET A 387 -0.64 -21.57 2.34
C MET A 387 -0.16 -22.26 1.05
N PRO A 388 -0.26 -23.60 0.95
CA PRO A 388 -0.04 -24.31 -0.31
C PRO A 388 -1.02 -23.86 -1.40
N LEU A 389 -0.59 -23.83 -2.66
CA LEU A 389 -1.46 -23.40 -3.77
C LEU A 389 -2.67 -24.32 -3.92
N SER A 390 -2.53 -25.62 -3.66
CA SER A 390 -3.66 -26.55 -3.65
C SER A 390 -4.79 -26.13 -2.69
N GLU A 391 -4.42 -25.54 -1.55
CA GLU A 391 -5.36 -25.07 -0.54
C GLU A 391 -6.00 -23.73 -0.96
N VAL A 392 -5.24 -22.83 -1.59
CA VAL A 392 -5.78 -21.62 -2.24
C VAL A 392 -6.85 -22.01 -3.25
N TYR A 393 -6.57 -22.99 -4.12
CA TYR A 393 -7.53 -23.47 -5.12
C TYR A 393 -8.77 -24.13 -4.50
N ALA A 394 -8.63 -24.90 -3.41
CA ALA A 394 -9.75 -25.59 -2.76
C ALA A 394 -10.80 -24.62 -2.17
N HIS A 395 -10.37 -23.40 -1.85
CA HIS A 395 -11.21 -22.39 -1.21
C HIS A 395 -11.25 -21.06 -1.99
N PHE A 396 -10.86 -21.07 -3.26
CA PHE A 396 -10.57 -19.87 -4.06
C PHE A 396 -11.69 -18.82 -4.00
N ASP A 397 -12.93 -19.24 -4.25
CA ASP A 397 -14.10 -18.35 -4.25
C ASP A 397 -14.39 -17.72 -2.88
N ASN A 398 -14.03 -18.41 -1.78
CA ASN A 398 -14.18 -17.88 -0.43
C ASN A 398 -13.09 -16.87 -0.06
N PHE A 399 -12.00 -16.81 -0.85
CA PHE A 399 -10.85 -15.94 -0.61
C PHE A 399 -10.82 -14.72 -1.54
N LEU A 400 -11.75 -14.59 -2.48
CA LEU A 400 -11.79 -13.47 -3.42
C LEU A 400 -11.72 -12.11 -2.71
N GLY A 401 -10.82 -11.25 -3.18
CA GLY A 401 -10.55 -9.93 -2.59
C GLY A 401 -9.80 -9.98 -1.25
N ARG A 402 -9.30 -11.15 -0.83
CA ARG A 402 -8.50 -11.34 0.39
C ARG A 402 -7.11 -11.85 0.05
N PHE A 403 -6.20 -11.77 1.02
CA PHE A 403 -4.79 -12.05 0.80
C PHE A 403 -4.37 -13.42 1.33
N VAL A 404 -3.55 -14.12 0.54
CA VAL A 404 -2.89 -15.37 0.92
C VAL A 404 -1.37 -15.20 0.78
N THR A 405 -0.60 -15.83 1.67
CA THR A 405 0.86 -15.91 1.54
C THR A 405 1.22 -17.29 1.02
N VAL A 406 1.96 -17.33 -0.09
CA VAL A 406 2.32 -18.56 -0.80
C VAL A 406 3.81 -18.56 -1.13
N GLU A 407 4.37 -19.74 -1.36
CA GLU A 407 5.73 -19.93 -1.85
C GLU A 407 5.70 -20.78 -3.12
N GLY A 408 6.57 -20.44 -4.07
CA GLY A 408 6.67 -21.19 -5.31
C GLY A 408 7.94 -20.84 -6.08
N VAL A 409 8.32 -21.71 -7.00
CA VAL A 409 9.37 -21.46 -7.98
C VAL A 409 8.76 -20.68 -9.14
N VAL A 410 9.40 -19.61 -9.59
CA VAL A 410 8.96 -18.91 -10.80
C VAL A 410 9.25 -19.79 -12.02
N THR A 411 8.22 -20.18 -12.76
CA THR A 411 8.33 -21.08 -13.92
C THR A 411 8.20 -20.37 -15.25
N ALA A 412 7.52 -19.22 -15.29
CA ALA A 412 7.39 -18.39 -16.49
C ALA A 412 7.24 -16.91 -16.15
N ARG A 413 7.47 -16.05 -17.15
CA ARG A 413 7.21 -14.61 -17.10
C ARG A 413 6.58 -14.15 -18.40
N PHE A 414 5.48 -13.42 -18.32
CA PHE A 414 4.81 -12.80 -19.45
C PHE A 414 4.73 -11.27 -19.26
N VAL A 415 4.30 -10.56 -20.31
CA VAL A 415 4.04 -9.10 -20.26
C VAL A 415 5.26 -8.32 -19.72
N ASN A 416 6.44 -8.57 -20.31
CA ASN A 416 7.72 -7.96 -19.87
C ASN A 416 8.02 -8.16 -18.37
N GLY A 417 7.63 -9.31 -17.81
CA GLY A 417 7.88 -9.65 -16.42
C GLY A 417 6.80 -9.22 -15.44
N LYS A 418 5.75 -8.53 -15.90
CA LYS A 418 4.61 -8.07 -15.08
C LYS A 418 3.58 -9.19 -14.77
N LEU A 419 3.69 -10.35 -15.41
CA LEU A 419 2.83 -11.52 -15.17
C LEU A 419 3.69 -12.79 -15.01
N PRO A 420 4.37 -12.98 -13.87
CA PRO A 420 5.03 -14.24 -13.56
C PRO A 420 4.02 -15.37 -13.29
N VAL A 421 4.48 -16.61 -13.48
CA VAL A 421 3.79 -17.82 -13.01
C VAL A 421 4.68 -18.46 -11.96
N ILE A 422 4.13 -18.75 -10.79
CA ILE A 422 4.82 -19.49 -9.74
C ILE A 422 4.20 -20.87 -9.58
N GLU A 423 5.00 -21.84 -9.16
CA GLU A 423 4.57 -23.22 -8.97
C GLU A 423 5.12 -23.77 -7.65
N ASP A 424 4.26 -24.40 -6.85
CA ASP A 424 4.66 -25.22 -5.72
C ASP A 424 4.74 -26.71 -6.15
N LYS A 425 4.90 -27.64 -5.21
CA LYS A 425 5.01 -29.07 -5.57
C LYS A 425 3.73 -29.65 -6.22
N LEU A 426 2.60 -28.94 -6.17
CA LEU A 426 1.29 -29.46 -6.52
C LEU A 426 0.67 -28.74 -7.73
N ARG A 427 0.79 -27.41 -7.83
CA ARG A 427 0.16 -26.60 -8.89
C ARG A 427 0.91 -25.29 -9.16
N GLY A 428 0.66 -24.71 -10.34
CA GLY A 428 1.05 -23.34 -10.69
C GLY A 428 -0.10 -22.34 -10.57
N ILE A 429 0.23 -21.07 -10.37
CA ILE A 429 -0.71 -19.94 -10.39
C ILE A 429 -0.05 -18.71 -11.06
N PRO A 430 -0.73 -18.02 -11.99
CA PRO A 430 -0.27 -16.72 -12.47
C PRO A 430 -0.38 -15.66 -11.38
N VAL A 431 0.54 -14.70 -11.40
CA VAL A 431 0.57 -13.58 -10.47
C VAL A 431 0.62 -12.27 -11.25
N TRP A 432 -0.40 -11.44 -11.13
CA TRP A 432 -0.40 -10.09 -11.70
C TRP A 432 0.43 -9.15 -10.82
N ALA A 433 1.56 -8.69 -11.37
CA ALA A 433 2.49 -7.75 -10.75
C ALA A 433 2.60 -6.47 -11.60
N GLY A 434 1.60 -6.15 -12.43
CA GLY A 434 1.69 -5.07 -13.41
C GLY A 434 1.37 -3.68 -12.89
N ASP A 435 0.67 -3.59 -11.76
CA ASP A 435 0.21 -2.32 -11.16
C ASP A 435 1.10 -1.87 -10.00
N VAL A 436 2.11 -2.68 -9.65
CA VAL A 436 3.11 -2.38 -8.64
C VAL A 436 4.50 -2.74 -9.16
N LYS A 437 5.48 -1.88 -8.88
CA LYS A 437 6.89 -2.21 -9.09
C LYS A 437 7.38 -3.06 -7.92
N ALA A 438 7.20 -4.39 -8.03
CA ALA A 438 7.66 -5.34 -7.00
C ALA A 438 9.17 -5.20 -6.73
N ASN A 439 9.59 -5.44 -5.50
CA ASN A 439 11.01 -5.45 -5.12
C ASN A 439 11.79 -6.66 -5.66
N VAL A 440 11.13 -7.54 -6.42
CA VAL A 440 11.71 -8.72 -7.05
C VAL A 440 11.44 -8.70 -8.55
N ASP A 441 12.43 -9.13 -9.33
CA ASP A 441 12.33 -9.23 -10.80
C ASP A 441 11.74 -10.56 -11.28
N PHE A 442 11.24 -11.41 -10.38
CA PHE A 442 10.66 -12.73 -10.69
C PHE A 442 11.50 -13.57 -11.68
N GLU A 443 12.82 -13.62 -11.52
CA GLU A 443 13.71 -14.50 -12.28
C GLU A 443 13.21 -15.97 -12.31
N VAL A 444 13.12 -16.56 -13.51
CA VAL A 444 12.73 -17.97 -13.70
C VAL A 444 13.71 -18.89 -12.99
N GLY A 445 13.19 -19.90 -12.30
CA GLY A 445 13.95 -20.86 -11.50
C GLY A 445 14.24 -20.41 -10.07
N ARG A 446 13.94 -19.15 -9.71
CA ARG A 446 14.04 -18.69 -8.32
C ARG A 446 12.80 -19.03 -7.52
N MET A 447 13.02 -19.37 -6.25
CA MET A 447 11.94 -19.51 -5.29
C MET A 447 11.58 -18.14 -4.72
N VAL A 448 10.29 -17.83 -4.69
CA VAL A 448 9.73 -16.59 -4.17
C VAL A 448 8.70 -16.91 -3.11
N ARG A 449 8.62 -16.04 -2.10
CA ARG A 449 7.48 -15.93 -1.20
C ARG A 449 6.70 -14.69 -1.61
N LEU A 450 5.38 -14.81 -1.72
CA LEU A 450 4.55 -13.66 -2.01
C LEU A 450 3.23 -13.68 -1.24
N ARG A 451 2.74 -12.47 -0.93
CA ARG A 451 1.44 -12.18 -0.36
C ARG A 451 0.55 -11.61 -1.48
N GLY A 452 -0.31 -12.45 -2.04
CA GLY A 452 -1.15 -12.09 -3.18
C GLY A 452 -2.62 -11.97 -2.81
N MET A 453 -3.32 -10.99 -3.37
CA MET A 453 -4.77 -10.91 -3.34
C MET A 453 -5.36 -11.94 -4.30
N VAL A 454 -6.30 -12.76 -3.82
CA VAL A 454 -6.96 -13.80 -4.62
C VAL A 454 -8.00 -13.16 -5.53
N GLN A 455 -7.89 -13.37 -6.85
CA GLN A 455 -8.83 -12.83 -7.82
C GLN A 455 -8.97 -13.70 -9.07
N TYR A 456 -9.99 -13.43 -9.89
CA TYR A 456 -10.03 -13.92 -11.26
C TYR A 456 -9.67 -12.80 -12.24
N PHE A 457 -8.71 -13.04 -13.13
CA PHE A 457 -8.63 -12.28 -14.36
C PHE A 457 -9.55 -12.92 -15.40
N ARG A 458 -10.71 -12.31 -15.62
CA ARG A 458 -11.83 -12.88 -16.38
C ARG A 458 -12.29 -14.21 -15.77
N THR A 459 -11.75 -15.33 -16.24
CA THR A 459 -12.06 -16.68 -15.76
C THR A 459 -10.82 -17.40 -15.23
N MET A 460 -9.65 -16.78 -15.29
CA MET A 460 -8.39 -17.39 -14.85
C MET A 460 -8.15 -17.08 -13.37
N PRO A 461 -8.05 -18.09 -12.49
CA PRO A 461 -7.58 -17.90 -11.12
C PRO A 461 -6.17 -17.33 -11.11
N GLU A 462 -5.97 -16.21 -10.42
CA GLU A 462 -4.65 -15.59 -10.27
C GLU A 462 -4.50 -14.96 -8.88
N LEU A 463 -3.26 -14.61 -8.56
CA LEU A 463 -2.94 -13.73 -7.43
C LEU A 463 -2.56 -12.35 -7.96
N LYS A 464 -2.92 -11.28 -7.27
CA LYS A 464 -2.50 -9.92 -7.60
C LYS A 464 -1.64 -9.34 -6.49
N LEU A 465 -0.51 -8.76 -6.85
CA LEU A 465 0.33 -8.01 -5.90
C LEU A 465 -0.22 -6.60 -5.75
N MET A 466 -0.33 -6.14 -4.51
CA MET A 466 -0.91 -4.82 -4.20
C MET A 466 0.14 -3.85 -3.63
N HIS A 467 1.31 -4.35 -3.22
CA HIS A 467 2.41 -3.55 -2.68
C HIS A 467 3.79 -4.06 -3.16
N PRO A 468 4.80 -3.18 -3.33
CA PRO A 468 6.17 -3.60 -3.72
C PRO A 468 6.80 -4.68 -2.82
N CYS A 469 6.50 -4.64 -1.52
CA CYS A 469 6.99 -5.59 -0.52
C CYS A 469 6.14 -6.87 -0.41
N ASP A 470 5.08 -7.03 -1.20
CA ASP A 470 4.26 -8.24 -1.19
C ASP A 470 5.02 -9.44 -1.79
N ALA A 471 6.20 -9.26 -2.38
CA ALA A 471 7.01 -10.35 -2.90
C ALA A 471 8.48 -10.20 -2.50
N GLU A 472 9.08 -11.33 -2.12
CA GLU A 472 10.49 -11.45 -1.75
C GLU A 472 11.08 -12.74 -2.34
N TYR A 473 12.38 -12.73 -2.60
CA TYR A 473 13.08 -13.97 -2.85
C TYR A 473 13.22 -14.74 -1.55
N ILE A 474 13.05 -16.06 -1.61
CA ILE A 474 13.41 -16.90 -0.47
C ILE A 474 14.93 -17.02 -0.48
N THR A 475 15.59 -16.13 0.26
CA THR A 475 16.99 -16.28 0.60
C THR A 475 17.07 -17.33 1.70
N LYS A 476 17.62 -18.51 1.38
CA LYS A 476 17.98 -19.48 2.41
C LYS A 476 18.98 -18.80 3.34
N THR A 477 18.66 -18.64 4.61
CA THR A 477 19.62 -18.12 5.60
C THR A 477 20.76 -19.14 5.73
N PRO A 478 22.03 -18.74 5.58
CA PRO A 478 23.15 -19.65 5.78
C PRO A 478 23.16 -20.17 7.21
N ARG A 479 23.43 -21.47 7.39
CA ARG A 479 23.66 -22.02 8.73
C ARG A 479 25.03 -21.58 9.22
N LYS A 480 25.10 -20.91 10.37
CA LYS A 480 26.37 -20.59 11.02
C LYS A 480 27.00 -21.86 11.57
N ILE A 481 28.23 -22.16 11.15
CA ILE A 481 28.95 -23.38 11.52
C ILE A 481 30.44 -23.10 11.78
N SER A 482 31.13 -24.02 12.45
CA SER A 482 32.60 -24.05 12.51
C SER A 482 33.21 -24.82 11.32
N ILE A 483 34.53 -24.77 11.15
CA ILE A 483 35.23 -25.54 10.10
C ILE A 483 35.03 -27.05 10.33
N HIS A 484 35.11 -27.52 11.58
CA HIS A 484 34.88 -28.90 11.97
C HIS A 484 33.49 -29.46 11.60
N ASP A 485 32.48 -28.59 11.47
CA ASP A 485 31.11 -28.99 11.18
C ASP A 485 30.85 -29.24 9.69
N ILE A 486 31.72 -28.76 8.80
CA ILE A 486 31.56 -28.85 7.33
C ILE A 486 31.19 -30.27 6.83
N PRO A 487 31.78 -31.37 7.34
CA PRO A 487 31.42 -32.72 6.91
C PRO A 487 29.93 -33.07 7.12
N GLN A 488 29.28 -32.51 8.14
CA GLN A 488 27.88 -32.76 8.46
C GLN A 488 26.92 -31.98 7.57
N TYR A 489 27.41 -30.92 6.94
CA TYR A 489 26.60 -29.95 6.19
C TYR A 489 26.91 -29.92 4.69
N LEU A 490 27.62 -30.91 4.14
CA LEU A 490 27.91 -30.98 2.71
C LEU A 490 26.66 -30.75 1.84
N GLY A 491 26.77 -29.87 0.85
CA GLY A 491 25.68 -29.45 -0.04
C GLY A 491 24.72 -28.40 0.55
N ASN A 492 24.91 -27.97 1.80
CA ASN A 492 24.12 -26.91 2.40
C ASN A 492 24.78 -25.54 2.28
N LEU A 493 23.95 -24.50 2.27
CA LEU A 493 24.38 -23.11 2.41
C LEU A 493 24.73 -22.85 3.88
N VAL A 494 25.98 -22.45 4.11
CA VAL A 494 26.59 -22.26 5.43
C VAL A 494 27.31 -20.93 5.48
N ILE A 495 27.58 -20.42 6.68
CA ILE A 495 28.49 -19.30 6.92
C ILE A 495 29.50 -19.68 7.99
N VAL A 496 30.79 -19.49 7.68
CA VAL A 496 31.89 -19.64 8.63
C VAL A 496 32.46 -18.25 8.90
N GLU A 497 32.46 -17.85 10.17
CA GLU A 497 32.86 -16.50 10.60
C GLU A 497 34.24 -16.49 11.27
N ARG A 498 34.77 -15.28 11.51
CA ARG A 498 36.01 -15.04 12.25
C ARG A 498 37.24 -15.75 11.67
N LEU A 499 37.25 -15.95 10.36
CA LEU A 499 38.38 -16.53 9.64
C LEU A 499 39.46 -15.49 9.39
N LYS A 500 40.73 -15.85 9.51
CA LYS A 500 41.87 -15.02 9.13
C LYS A 500 42.52 -15.57 7.87
N VAL A 501 42.54 -14.78 6.80
CA VAL A 501 43.11 -15.20 5.51
C VAL A 501 44.61 -15.44 5.64
N THR A 502 45.08 -16.65 5.36
CA THR A 502 46.50 -17.05 5.45
C THR A 502 47.18 -17.08 4.08
N LYS A 503 46.44 -17.44 3.02
CA LYS A 503 46.96 -17.52 1.64
C LYS A 503 45.90 -17.08 0.64
N VAL A 504 46.31 -16.42 -0.45
CA VAL A 504 45.40 -15.98 -1.53
C VAL A 504 45.93 -16.45 -2.88
N GLY A 505 45.10 -17.19 -3.62
CA GLY A 505 45.37 -17.67 -4.96
C GLY A 505 44.58 -16.94 -6.04
N LYS A 506 44.58 -17.50 -7.26
CA LYS A 506 43.90 -16.90 -8.44
C LYS A 506 42.37 -16.99 -8.36
N SER A 507 41.83 -18.05 -7.77
CA SER A 507 40.40 -18.34 -7.67
C SER A 507 40.04 -19.08 -6.37
N TRP A 508 40.86 -18.88 -5.34
CA TRP A 508 40.72 -19.50 -4.03
C TRP A 508 41.53 -18.70 -3.00
N PHE A 509 41.24 -18.92 -1.72
CA PHE A 509 42.10 -18.52 -0.62
C PHE A 509 42.00 -19.56 0.50
N ILE A 510 42.96 -19.54 1.42
CA ILE A 510 42.91 -20.32 2.67
C ILE A 510 42.75 -19.33 3.80
N ALA A 511 41.89 -19.66 4.75
CA ALA A 511 41.71 -18.87 5.96
C ALA A 511 41.65 -19.80 7.18
N GLU A 512 42.30 -19.40 8.26
CA GLU A 512 42.34 -20.14 9.52
C GLU A 512 41.24 -19.62 10.47
N ASP A 513 40.60 -20.49 11.25
CA ASP A 513 39.77 -20.05 12.37
C ASP A 513 40.61 -19.75 13.63
N GLU A 514 39.95 -19.44 14.74
CA GLU A 514 40.62 -19.13 16.01
C GLU A 514 41.31 -20.36 16.66
N THR A 515 40.96 -21.57 16.23
CA THR A 515 41.60 -22.81 16.69
C THR A 515 42.86 -23.14 15.89
N GLY A 516 43.08 -22.43 14.76
CA GLY A 516 44.18 -22.66 13.83
C GLY A 516 43.86 -23.72 12.78
N GLU A 517 42.60 -24.11 12.61
CA GLU A 517 42.18 -25.02 11.55
C GLU A 517 42.05 -24.26 10.22
N ASP A 518 42.63 -24.81 9.15
CA ASP A 518 42.60 -24.22 7.81
C ASP A 518 41.29 -24.56 7.08
N LEU A 519 40.56 -23.53 6.64
CA LEU A 519 39.49 -23.63 5.67
C LEU A 519 39.99 -23.29 4.27
N PHE A 520 39.84 -24.23 3.34
CA PHE A 520 39.98 -23.92 1.92
C PHE A 520 38.69 -23.25 1.40
N VAL A 521 38.83 -22.13 0.69
CA VAL A 521 37.70 -21.40 0.12
C VAL A 521 37.91 -21.29 -1.39
N TYR A 522 37.18 -22.11 -2.14
CA TYR A 522 37.19 -22.06 -3.60
C TYR A 522 36.16 -21.06 -4.10
N THR A 523 36.62 -19.99 -4.76
CA THR A 523 35.74 -18.88 -5.16
C THR A 523 35.34 -18.94 -6.63
N GLY A 524 36.10 -19.62 -7.50
CA GLY A 524 35.86 -19.61 -8.95
C GLY A 524 36.10 -18.25 -9.64
N PHE A 525 36.29 -17.17 -8.88
CA PHE A 525 36.67 -15.82 -9.32
C PHE A 525 37.86 -15.30 -8.49
N LYS A 526 38.57 -14.27 -8.96
CA LYS A 526 39.67 -13.67 -8.18
C LYS A 526 39.13 -13.04 -6.88
N PRO A 527 39.52 -13.54 -5.69
CA PRO A 527 38.95 -13.06 -4.43
C PRO A 527 39.56 -11.70 -4.06
N SER A 528 38.72 -10.78 -3.59
CA SER A 528 39.11 -9.42 -3.17
C SER A 528 39.54 -9.37 -1.70
N VAL A 529 40.35 -10.34 -1.25
CA VAL A 529 40.87 -10.42 0.12
C VAL A 529 42.40 -10.32 0.15
N LYS A 530 42.96 -9.97 1.31
CA LYS A 530 44.40 -9.88 1.55
C LYS A 530 44.83 -10.83 2.65
N VAL A 531 46.07 -11.33 2.59
CA VAL A 531 46.66 -12.10 3.71
C VAL A 531 46.64 -11.26 4.99
N GLY A 532 46.23 -11.87 6.09
CA GLY A 532 46.02 -11.25 7.39
C GLY A 532 44.64 -10.60 7.58
N GLN A 533 43.81 -10.53 6.54
CA GLN A 533 42.46 -9.96 6.64
C GLN A 533 41.52 -10.93 7.36
N ARG A 534 40.70 -10.42 8.27
CA ARG A 534 39.60 -11.18 8.85
C ARG A 534 38.41 -11.17 7.91
N VAL A 535 37.79 -12.34 7.74
CA VAL A 535 36.64 -12.54 6.85
C VAL A 535 35.61 -13.51 7.45
N ALA A 536 34.38 -13.39 6.98
CA ALA A 536 33.42 -14.48 7.04
C ALA A 536 33.10 -14.93 5.62
N VAL A 537 32.78 -16.21 5.45
CA VAL A 537 32.51 -16.79 4.14
C VAL A 537 31.17 -17.51 4.21
N GLU A 538 30.19 -16.96 3.51
CA GLU A 538 28.97 -17.67 3.15
C GLU A 538 29.24 -18.49 1.88
N GLY A 539 28.68 -19.69 1.80
CA GLY A 539 28.86 -20.53 0.63
C GLY A 539 28.29 -21.93 0.80
N ILE A 540 28.47 -22.75 -0.22
CA ILE A 540 28.09 -24.16 -0.13
C ILE A 540 29.22 -24.93 0.53
N ALA A 541 28.92 -25.63 1.64
CA ALA A 541 29.84 -26.59 2.23
C ALA A 541 30.09 -27.73 1.23
N TRP A 542 31.35 -27.98 0.92
CA TRP A 542 31.74 -28.87 -0.17
C TRP A 542 32.95 -29.74 0.21
N ARG A 543 33.23 -30.73 -0.63
CA ARG A 543 34.41 -31.58 -0.51
C ARG A 543 35.01 -31.83 -1.88
N PHE A 544 36.28 -31.48 -2.06
CA PHE A 544 37.02 -31.70 -3.29
C PHE A 544 38.40 -32.28 -2.99
N ASP A 545 38.75 -33.35 -3.70
CA ASP A 545 40.03 -34.06 -3.55
C ASP A 545 40.41 -34.36 -2.08
N GLY A 546 39.43 -34.86 -1.32
CA GLY A 546 39.61 -35.21 0.09
C GLY A 546 39.57 -34.05 1.07
N LYS A 547 39.62 -32.78 0.63
CA LYS A 547 39.59 -31.59 1.49
C LYS A 547 38.19 -30.99 1.61
N TYR A 548 37.87 -30.50 2.80
CA TYR A 548 36.64 -29.75 3.05
C TYR A 548 36.84 -28.29 2.68
N GLU A 549 35.83 -27.72 2.02
CA GLU A 549 35.87 -26.35 1.55
C GLU A 549 34.50 -25.68 1.67
N VAL A 550 34.49 -24.34 1.64
CA VAL A 550 33.27 -23.56 1.48
C VAL A 550 33.36 -22.80 0.16
N CYS A 551 32.34 -22.96 -0.69
CA CYS A 551 32.29 -22.40 -2.04
C CYS A 551 31.31 -21.21 -2.09
N PRO A 552 31.77 -19.95 -1.97
CA PRO A 552 30.92 -18.78 -2.14
C PRO A 552 30.33 -18.72 -3.55
N ARG A 553 29.08 -18.28 -3.66
CA ARG A 553 28.33 -18.20 -4.94
C ARG A 553 28.70 -16.94 -5.72
N GLY A 554 29.25 -15.94 -5.04
CA GLY A 554 29.68 -14.68 -5.62
C GLY A 554 30.54 -13.86 -4.65
N LYS A 555 31.04 -12.71 -5.12
CA LYS A 555 31.90 -11.83 -4.31
C LYS A 555 31.24 -11.33 -3.03
N ASN A 556 29.90 -11.20 -3.05
CA ASN A 556 29.13 -10.69 -1.92
C ASN A 556 29.00 -11.70 -0.76
N ASP A 557 29.34 -12.97 -0.99
CA ASP A 557 29.33 -14.00 0.05
C ASP A 557 30.65 -14.02 0.86
N ILE A 558 31.60 -13.11 0.56
CA ILE A 558 32.85 -12.94 1.33
C ILE A 558 32.79 -11.62 2.07
N TYR A 559 32.58 -11.68 3.38
CA TYR A 559 32.45 -10.51 4.25
C TYR A 559 33.82 -10.17 4.82
N THR A 560 34.16 -8.88 4.88
CA THR A 560 35.44 -8.42 5.46
C THR A 560 35.17 -7.60 6.72
N TYR A 561 35.92 -7.85 7.79
CA TYR A 561 35.80 -7.08 9.03
C TYR A 561 36.61 -5.76 8.91
N ARG A 562 36.10 -4.66 9.47
CA ARG A 562 36.90 -3.43 9.61
C ARG A 562 37.96 -3.61 10.70
N LYS A 563 39.02 -2.81 10.64
CA LYS A 563 40.13 -2.86 11.60
C LYS A 563 39.62 -2.44 12.99
N GLY A 564 39.42 -3.41 13.88
CA GLY A 564 38.94 -3.21 15.26
C GLY A 564 37.67 -3.98 15.64
N ASP A 565 36.94 -4.55 14.67
CA ASP A 565 35.68 -5.26 14.93
C ASP A 565 35.89 -6.75 15.23
N THR A 566 35.13 -7.30 16.18
CA THR A 566 35.18 -8.72 16.59
C THR A 566 33.92 -9.52 16.22
N ASN A 567 32.83 -8.88 15.77
CA ASN A 567 31.57 -9.53 15.42
C ASN A 567 31.06 -9.11 14.04
N LEU A 568 30.49 -10.07 13.29
CA LEU A 568 29.85 -9.81 12.00
C LEU A 568 28.47 -9.14 12.19
N ASP A 569 27.87 -9.30 13.37
CA ASP A 569 26.51 -8.85 13.73
C ASP A 569 26.33 -7.34 13.88
N MET A 570 27.38 -6.51 13.73
CA MET A 570 27.22 -5.06 13.64
C MET A 570 27.03 -4.58 12.19
N ARG A 571 26.10 -5.22 11.47
CA ARG A 571 25.51 -4.69 10.23
C ARG A 571 24.05 -4.27 10.41
N LEU A 572 23.78 -3.62 11.53
CA LEU A 572 22.88 -2.50 11.47
C LEU A 572 23.73 -1.28 11.80
N ASP A 573 23.81 -0.33 10.87
CA ASP A 573 24.35 0.98 11.22
C ASP A 573 23.58 1.47 12.47
N TYR A 574 24.20 2.22 13.38
CA TYR A 574 23.45 2.85 14.47
C TYR A 574 22.31 3.71 13.91
N LYS A 575 22.46 4.18 12.66
CA LYS A 575 21.39 4.76 11.85
C LYS A 575 20.29 3.78 11.46
N ASP A 576 20.60 2.55 11.10
CA ASP A 576 19.64 1.51 10.69
C ASP A 576 18.89 0.92 11.88
N ILE A 577 19.54 0.72 13.04
CA ILE A 577 18.82 0.39 14.30
C ILE A 577 17.97 1.58 14.75
N ALA A 578 18.46 2.81 14.63
CA ALA A 578 17.66 3.98 14.96
C ALA A 578 16.52 4.21 13.98
N GLU A 579 16.67 3.87 12.69
CA GLU A 579 15.64 3.90 11.64
C GLU A 579 14.66 2.74 11.79
N LEU A 580 15.10 1.53 12.16
CA LEU A 580 14.24 0.37 12.39
C LEU A 580 13.48 0.52 13.71
N ALA A 581 14.13 1.02 14.77
CA ALA A 581 13.47 1.39 16.02
C ALA A 581 12.54 2.60 15.81
N LYS A 582 12.92 3.59 14.99
CA LYS A 582 12.01 4.65 14.54
C LYS A 582 10.88 4.09 13.69
N ALA A 583 11.09 3.11 12.82
CA ALA A 583 10.04 2.53 11.97
C ALA A 583 9.10 1.63 12.77
N ILE A 584 9.58 0.96 13.81
CA ILE A 584 8.75 0.19 14.75
C ILE A 584 7.95 1.15 15.66
N VAL A 585 8.56 2.26 16.09
CA VAL A 585 7.91 3.30 16.93
C VAL A 585 7.03 4.26 16.12
N LEU A 586 7.31 4.50 14.83
CA LEU A 586 6.58 5.43 13.95
C LEU A 586 5.69 4.72 12.91
N GLY A 587 5.84 3.41 12.70
CA GLY A 587 5.23 2.68 11.59
C GLY A 587 4.15 1.64 11.95
N ILE A 588 3.86 1.43 13.23
CA ILE A 588 2.65 0.72 13.65
C ILE A 588 1.91 1.61 14.66
N TYR A 589 1.27 2.65 14.15
CA TYR A 589 0.28 3.41 14.91
C TYR A 589 -0.92 2.50 15.17
N ASN A 590 -0.91 1.81 16.30
CA ASN A 590 -2.12 1.25 16.91
C ASN A 590 -2.78 2.38 17.72
N PRO A 591 -3.98 2.86 17.37
CA PRO A 591 -4.55 4.11 17.90
C PRO A 591 -5.13 4.01 19.33
N TRP A 592 -4.59 3.15 20.20
CA TRP A 592 -5.17 2.85 21.52
C TRP A 592 -4.19 2.94 22.70
N TYR A 593 -3.04 3.60 22.55
CA TYR A 593 -2.16 3.89 23.69
C TYR A 593 -2.17 5.39 24.00
N ASP A 594 -2.56 5.75 25.22
CA ASP A 594 -2.55 7.12 25.71
C ASP A 594 -1.10 7.60 25.88
N LEU A 595 -0.78 8.71 25.22
CA LEU A 595 0.49 9.42 25.44
C LEU A 595 0.40 10.16 26.78
N ASN A 596 1.49 10.15 27.56
CA ASN A 596 1.56 11.02 28.73
C ASN A 596 1.72 12.49 28.31
N SER A 597 1.55 13.41 29.27
CA SER A 597 1.43 14.87 29.05
C SER A 597 2.53 15.52 28.20
N ASP A 598 3.64 14.82 27.98
CA ASP A 598 4.83 15.30 27.30
C ASP A 598 4.95 14.73 25.87
N GLY A 599 3.90 14.07 25.37
CA GLY A 599 3.85 13.50 24.02
C GLY A 599 4.77 12.28 23.83
N LYS A 600 5.13 11.60 24.93
CA LYS A 600 5.93 10.37 24.91
C LYS A 600 5.03 9.18 25.28
N LEU A 601 5.44 7.99 24.85
CA LEU A 601 4.82 6.75 25.32
C LEU A 601 5.15 6.53 26.81
N ASP A 602 4.17 6.13 27.62
CA ASP A 602 4.45 5.62 28.96
C ASP A 602 5.14 4.26 28.87
N PHE A 603 6.43 4.23 29.20
CA PHE A 603 7.26 3.04 29.10
C PHE A 603 6.91 1.96 30.14
N ASN A 604 6.04 2.22 31.11
CA ASN A 604 5.62 1.18 32.05
C ASN A 604 4.62 0.18 31.46
N ASP A 605 3.79 0.59 30.50
CA ASP A 605 2.85 -0.30 29.80
C ASP A 605 3.54 -1.19 28.75
N LEU A 606 4.73 -0.79 28.29
CA LEU A 606 5.57 -1.53 27.34
C LEU A 606 6.45 -2.61 28.01
N LYS A 607 6.48 -2.71 29.34
CA LYS A 607 7.36 -3.67 30.04
C LYS A 607 6.99 -5.13 29.79
N GLU A 608 5.72 -5.46 29.57
CA GLU A 608 5.32 -6.85 29.29
C GLU A 608 5.61 -7.27 27.83
N GLU A 609 5.57 -6.35 26.86
CA GLU A 609 5.93 -6.65 25.46
C GLU A 609 7.44 -6.58 25.20
N ILE A 610 8.17 -5.70 25.90
CA ILE A 610 9.66 -5.67 25.85
C ILE A 610 10.25 -6.93 26.51
N ALA A 611 9.58 -7.51 27.52
CA ALA A 611 9.99 -8.80 28.08
C ALA A 611 9.92 -9.95 27.05
N LEU A 612 9.07 -9.85 26.02
CA LEU A 612 9.01 -10.81 24.92
C LEU A 612 10.18 -10.66 23.93
N VAL A 613 10.74 -9.45 23.78
CA VAL A 613 11.93 -9.19 22.96
C VAL A 613 13.21 -9.50 23.76
N GLN A 614 13.23 -9.27 25.07
CA GLN A 614 14.36 -9.60 25.95
C GLN A 614 14.46 -11.10 26.28
N GLY A 615 13.35 -11.85 26.20
CA GLY A 615 13.36 -13.32 26.35
C GLY A 615 14.08 -14.06 25.21
N VAL A 616 14.29 -13.41 24.06
CA VAL A 616 15.07 -13.97 22.93
C VAL A 616 16.58 -13.82 23.16
N HIS A 617 17.02 -12.99 24.11
CA HIS A 617 18.44 -12.81 24.44
C HIS A 617 18.99 -13.80 25.46
N SER A 618 18.17 -14.64 26.10
CA SER A 618 18.67 -15.70 27.00
C SER A 618 18.84 -17.06 26.32
N TRP A 619 18.75 -17.14 24.98
CA TRP A 619 18.90 -18.41 24.22
C TRP A 619 19.74 -18.30 22.93
N ILE A 620 20.48 -17.20 22.75
CA ILE A 620 21.56 -17.06 21.75
C ILE A 620 22.82 -16.69 22.54
#